data_AF-A0A0G1MSY7-F1
#
_entry.id   AF-A0A0G1MSY7-F1
#
_cell.length_a   1.000
_cell.length_b   1.000
_cell.length_c   1.000
_cell.angle_alpha   90.00
_cell.angle_beta   90.00
_cell.angle_gamma   90.00
#
_symmetry.space_group_name_H-M   'P 1'
#
loop_
_entity.id
_entity.type
_entity.pdbx_description
1 polymer ?
#
loop_
_entity_poly.entity_id
_entity_poly.type
_entity_poly.pdbx_seq_one_letter_code
_entity_poly.pdbx_strand_id
1 'polypeptide(L)'
;MRFESREDAGIKLAEKLEKFRGESVVVLALPRGGVVLGYEIAKHLGAPLDLIITRKIGHPTSPEYAICAVAEDGHMLCNEEERSRIDKEWFNKTVAEEQEEAERRRKLYLKEEESYI
;
A
#
# COMPACT_ATOMS: atom_id res chain seq x y z
N MET A 1 -10.90 3.98 -21.74
CA MET A 1 -9.92 5.09 -21.62
C MET A 1 -8.53 4.48 -21.63
N ARG A 2 -7.59 5.04 -22.39
CA ARG A 2 -6.20 4.56 -22.46
C ARG A 2 -5.29 5.71 -21.99
N PHE A 3 -4.36 5.41 -21.10
CA PHE A 3 -3.33 6.33 -20.64
C PHE A 3 -2.03 6.03 -21.37
N GLU A 4 -1.23 7.05 -21.63
CA GLU A 4 0.04 6.91 -22.35
C GLU A 4 1.14 6.36 -21.44
N SER A 5 1.10 6.77 -20.17
CA SER A 5 2.02 6.32 -19.13
C SER A 5 1.36 6.39 -17.74
N ARG A 6 2.10 5.98 -16.71
CA ARG A 6 1.64 6.10 -15.31
C ARG A 6 1.61 7.56 -14.87
N GLU A 7 2.56 8.35 -15.36
CA GLU A 7 2.65 9.79 -15.17
C GLU A 7 1.42 10.48 -15.80
N ASP A 8 1.08 10.16 -17.06
CA ASP A 8 -0.13 10.67 -17.72
C ASP A 8 -1.41 10.33 -16.94
N ALA A 9 -1.51 9.09 -16.44
CA ALA A 9 -2.63 8.68 -15.61
C ALA A 9 -2.68 9.47 -14.28
N GLY A 10 -1.53 9.72 -13.66
CA GLY A 10 -1.40 10.50 -12.42
C GLY A 10 -1.83 11.95 -12.60
N ILE A 11 -1.35 12.62 -13.65
CA ILE A 11 -1.72 14.01 -13.98
C ILE A 11 -3.23 14.12 -14.20
N LYS A 12 -3.81 13.26 -15.04
CA LYS A 12 -5.26 13.24 -15.32
C LYS A 12 -6.11 12.93 -14.09
N LEU A 13 -5.59 12.13 -13.15
CA LEU A 13 -6.27 11.87 -11.88
C LEU A 13 -6.17 13.08 -10.95
N ALA A 14 -5.01 13.73 -10.89
CA ALA A 14 -4.78 14.92 -10.07
C ALA A 14 -5.74 16.06 -10.46
N GLU A 15 -5.94 16.30 -11.75
CA GLU A 15 -6.91 17.28 -12.27
C GLU A 15 -8.35 17.01 -11.76
N LYS A 16 -8.75 15.74 -11.68
CA LYS A 16 -10.07 15.35 -11.15
C LYS A 16 -10.18 15.49 -9.63
N LEU A 17 -9.05 15.59 -8.95
CA LEU A 17 -8.94 15.74 -7.51
C LEU A 17 -8.72 17.21 -7.08
N GLU A 18 -8.76 18.18 -8.01
CA GLU A 18 -8.50 19.61 -7.75
C GLU A 18 -9.24 20.17 -6.53
N LYS A 19 -10.45 19.69 -6.27
CA LYS A 19 -11.25 20.12 -5.11
C LYS A 19 -10.55 19.93 -3.76
N PHE A 20 -9.58 19.02 -3.66
CA PHE A 20 -8.82 18.76 -2.44
C PHE A 20 -7.55 19.63 -2.32
N ARG A 21 -7.26 20.46 -3.32
CA ARG A 21 -6.07 21.31 -3.30
C ARG A 21 -6.17 22.36 -2.19
N GLY A 22 -5.14 22.43 -1.36
CA GLY A 22 -5.13 23.31 -0.18
C GLY A 22 -5.96 22.81 1.01
N GLU A 23 -6.61 21.65 0.89
CA GLU A 23 -7.18 20.96 2.05
C GLU A 23 -6.12 20.18 2.82
N SER A 24 -6.43 19.82 4.07
CA SER A 24 -5.56 18.99 4.91
C SER A 24 -5.69 17.52 4.54
N VAL A 25 -5.10 17.13 3.40
CA VAL A 25 -5.11 15.76 2.87
C VAL A 25 -3.71 15.16 2.80
N VAL A 26 -3.63 13.83 2.78
CA VAL A 26 -2.40 13.06 2.53
C VAL A 26 -2.64 12.12 1.35
N VAL A 27 -1.64 11.96 0.49
CA VAL A 27 -1.65 10.98 -0.58
C VAL A 27 -0.92 9.73 -0.10
N LEU A 28 -1.63 8.60 0.01
CA LEU A 28 -1.05 7.31 0.34
C LEU A 28 -0.95 6.44 -0.92
N ALA A 29 0.28 6.13 -1.33
CA ALA A 29 0.52 5.33 -2.53
C ALA A 29 0.83 3.87 -2.20
N LEU A 30 0.26 2.96 -2.99
CA LEU A 30 0.58 1.53 -2.98
C LEU A 30 1.74 1.24 -3.95
N PRO A 31 2.90 0.75 -3.48
CA PRO A 31 4.01 0.42 -4.37
C PRO A 31 3.77 -0.80 -5.26
N ARG A 32 4.43 -0.89 -6.42
CA ARG A 32 5.43 0.05 -6.97
C ARG A 32 4.82 1.08 -7.92
N GLY A 33 3.90 0.62 -8.78
CA GLY A 33 3.36 1.47 -9.84
C GLY A 33 2.50 2.63 -9.33
N GLY A 34 1.82 2.46 -8.19
CA GLY A 34 0.98 3.51 -7.60
C GLY A 34 1.76 4.72 -7.12
N VAL A 35 3.07 4.58 -6.82
CA VAL A 35 3.94 5.69 -6.39
C VAL A 35 4.08 6.74 -7.48
N VAL A 36 4.23 6.32 -8.73
CA VAL A 36 4.34 7.25 -9.87
C VAL A 36 3.09 8.12 -10.01
N LEU A 37 1.91 7.53 -9.78
CA LEU A 37 0.66 8.28 -9.80
C LEU A 37 0.53 9.16 -8.57
N GLY A 38 0.84 8.61 -7.39
CA GLY A 38 0.77 9.31 -6.11
C GLY A 38 1.67 10.55 -6.08
N TYR A 39 2.85 10.48 -6.68
CA TYR A 39 3.76 11.62 -6.82
C TYR A 39 3.14 12.78 -7.60
N GLU A 40 2.58 12.51 -8.79
CA GLU A 40 1.94 13.56 -9.59
C GLU A 40 0.72 14.16 -8.85
N ILE A 41 -0.07 13.33 -8.16
CA ILE A 41 -1.22 13.79 -7.38
C ILE A 41 -0.78 14.66 -6.20
N ALA A 42 0.19 14.20 -5.40
CA ALA A 42 0.69 14.91 -4.23
C ALA A 42 1.29 16.27 -4.63
N LYS A 43 2.12 16.28 -5.68
CA LYS A 43 2.71 17.50 -6.25
C LYS A 43 1.65 18.49 -6.70
N HIS A 44 0.60 18.03 -7.38
CA HIS A 44 -0.47 18.88 -7.89
C HIS A 44 -1.34 19.46 -6.77
N LEU A 45 -1.69 18.65 -5.78
CA LEU A 45 -2.52 19.07 -4.64
C LEU A 45 -1.74 19.88 -3.60
N GLY A 46 -0.41 19.86 -3.63
CA GLY A 46 0.43 20.43 -2.58
C GLY A 46 0.36 19.65 -1.27
N ALA A 47 0.11 18.34 -1.36
CA ALA A 47 -0.11 17.46 -0.22
C ALA A 47 1.11 16.56 0.05
N PRO A 48 1.35 16.13 1.30
CA PRO A 48 2.36 15.12 1.60
C PRO A 48 2.04 13.79 0.89
N LEU A 49 3.09 13.12 0.44
CA LEU A 49 3.06 11.76 -0.08
C LEU A 49 3.71 10.81 0.93
N ASP A 50 3.02 9.73 1.27
CA ASP A 50 3.62 8.59 1.97
C ASP A 50 3.20 7.28 1.28
N LEU A 51 3.87 6.21 1.66
CA LEU A 51 3.60 4.86 1.19
C LEU A 51 2.80 4.10 2.22
N ILE A 52 1.91 3.21 1.75
CA ILE A 52 1.28 2.19 2.58
C ILE A 52 1.66 0.81 2.03
N ILE A 53 2.22 -0.05 2.88
CA ILE A 53 2.79 -1.34 2.47
C ILE A 53 1.98 -2.49 3.05
N THR A 54 0.98 -2.94 2.30
CA THR A 54 0.16 -4.08 2.70
C THR A 54 0.57 -5.38 2.02
N ARG A 55 0.31 -6.50 2.69
CA ARG A 55 0.45 -7.86 2.17
C ARG A 55 -0.85 -8.63 2.36
N LYS A 56 -1.22 -9.45 1.37
CA LYS A 56 -2.41 -10.30 1.45
C LYS A 56 -2.03 -11.63 2.11
N ILE A 57 -2.94 -12.15 2.92
CA ILE A 57 -2.91 -13.52 3.41
C ILE A 57 -3.92 -14.31 2.56
N GLY A 58 -3.42 -15.21 1.71
CA GLY A 58 -4.24 -16.08 0.88
C GLY A 58 -4.82 -17.26 1.66
N HIS A 59 -5.85 -17.92 1.15
CA HIS A 59 -6.38 -19.14 1.74
C HIS A 59 -5.38 -20.31 1.55
N PRO A 60 -5.20 -21.21 2.54
CA PRO A 60 -4.20 -22.30 2.46
C PRO A 60 -4.33 -23.17 1.21
N THR A 61 -5.56 -23.44 0.78
CA THR A 61 -5.87 -24.26 -0.41
C THR A 61 -6.14 -23.45 -1.67
N SER A 62 -6.18 -22.12 -1.57
CA SER A 62 -6.42 -21.21 -2.69
C SER A 62 -5.68 -19.88 -2.47
N PRO A 63 -4.36 -19.83 -2.75
CA PRO A 63 -3.52 -18.67 -2.40
C PRO A 63 -3.96 -17.35 -3.04
N GLU A 64 -4.71 -17.39 -4.14
CA GLU A 64 -5.25 -16.18 -4.77
C GLU A 64 -6.48 -15.62 -4.07
N TYR A 65 -7.19 -16.43 -3.27
CA TYR A 65 -8.32 -15.99 -2.46
C TYR A 65 -7.82 -15.36 -1.15
N ALA A 66 -7.90 -14.04 -1.02
CA ALA A 66 -7.44 -13.33 0.16
C ALA A 66 -8.43 -13.46 1.33
N ILE A 67 -7.96 -13.98 2.46
CA ILE A 67 -8.71 -14.12 3.71
C ILE A 67 -8.40 -12.99 4.69
N CYS A 68 -7.23 -12.36 4.56
CA CYS A 68 -6.83 -11.22 5.37
C CYS A 68 -5.83 -10.34 4.61
N ALA A 69 -5.66 -9.11 5.07
CA ALA A 69 -4.55 -8.24 4.71
C ALA A 69 -3.86 -7.76 6.00
N VAL A 70 -2.53 -7.66 5.95
CA VAL A 70 -1.69 -7.12 7.03
C VAL A 70 -0.87 -5.95 6.49
N ALA A 71 -0.77 -4.88 7.27
CA ALA A 71 0.07 -3.73 7.00
C ALA A 71 1.45 -3.88 7.68
N GLU A 72 2.40 -3.04 7.28
CA GLU A 72 3.75 -2.99 7.85
C GLU A 72 3.80 -2.76 9.38
N ASP A 73 2.76 -2.20 9.97
CA ASP A 73 2.67 -1.89 11.40
C ASP A 73 1.89 -2.95 12.18
N GLY A 74 1.54 -4.06 11.52
CA GLY A 74 0.79 -5.15 12.10
C GLY A 74 -0.73 -4.93 12.15
N HIS A 75 -1.24 -3.81 11.64
CA HIS A 75 -2.69 -3.67 11.47
C HIS A 75 -3.21 -4.71 10.48
N MET A 76 -4.30 -5.39 10.85
CA MET A 76 -4.90 -6.43 10.03
C MET A 76 -6.37 -6.17 9.77
N LEU A 77 -6.82 -6.57 8.58
CA LEU A 77 -8.22 -6.65 8.21
C LEU A 77 -8.51 -8.02 7.62
N CYS A 78 -9.31 -8.81 8.35
CA CYS A 78 -9.59 -10.20 8.00
C CYS A 78 -11.09 -10.45 7.77
N ASN A 79 -11.40 -11.44 6.95
CA ASN A 79 -12.69 -12.10 6.99
C ASN A 79 -12.69 -13.08 8.18
N GLU A 80 -13.37 -12.72 9.26
CA GLU A 80 -13.39 -13.50 10.50
C GLU A 80 -14.07 -14.87 10.35
N GLU A 81 -15.03 -15.02 9.43
CA GLU A 81 -15.66 -16.31 9.15
C GLU A 81 -14.64 -17.29 8.56
N GLU A 82 -13.91 -16.86 7.53
CA GLU A 82 -12.85 -17.66 6.90
C GLU A 82 -11.70 -17.92 7.88
N ARG A 83 -11.28 -16.90 8.62
CA ARG A 83 -10.22 -17.01 9.63
C ARG A 83 -10.56 -17.99 10.75
N SER A 84 -11.83 -18.15 11.10
CA SER A 84 -12.26 -19.10 12.12
C SER A 84 -12.16 -20.57 11.67
N ARG A 85 -12.10 -20.81 10.36
CA ARG A 85 -12.12 -22.15 9.72
C ARG A 85 -10.74 -22.68 9.34
N ILE A 86 -9.70 -21.86 9.48
CA ILE A 86 -8.32 -22.21 9.13
C ILE A 86 -7.51 -22.55 10.38
N ASP A 87 -6.42 -23.27 10.16
CA ASP A 87 -5.46 -23.57 11.22
C ASP A 87 -4.83 -22.27 11.77
N LYS A 88 -4.89 -22.11 13.09
CA LYS A 88 -4.45 -20.87 13.77
C LYS A 88 -2.93 -20.73 13.77
N GLU A 89 -2.20 -21.84 13.92
CA GLU A 89 -0.74 -21.81 13.97
C GLU A 89 -0.18 -21.43 12.60
N TRP A 90 -0.68 -22.07 11.55
CA TRP A 90 -0.40 -21.70 10.17
C TRP A 90 -0.72 -20.24 9.90
N PHE A 91 -1.92 -19.78 10.27
CA PHE A 91 -2.34 -18.40 10.01
C PHE A 91 -1.41 -17.38 10.68
N ASN A 92 -1.11 -17.57 11.96
CA ASN A 92 -0.24 -16.66 12.71
C ASN A 92 1.17 -16.64 12.13
N LYS A 93 1.70 -17.80 11.71
CA LYS A 93 3.00 -17.89 11.05
C LYS A 93 3.02 -17.13 9.72
N THR A 94 2.03 -17.35 8.86
CA THR A 94 1.94 -16.66 7.56
C THR A 94 1.74 -15.16 7.73
N VAL A 95 0.95 -14.71 8.71
CA VAL A 95 0.83 -13.29 9.05
C VAL A 95 2.18 -12.69 9.44
N ALA A 96 2.94 -13.37 10.31
CA ALA A 96 4.25 -12.87 10.74
C ALA A 96 5.23 -12.75 9.57
N GLU A 97 5.30 -13.77 8.69
CA GLU A 97 6.15 -13.77 7.50
C GLU A 97 5.79 -12.64 6.52
N GLU A 98 4.49 -12.44 6.28
CA GLU A 98 4.03 -11.39 5.38
C GLU A 98 4.17 -9.99 5.99
N GLN A 99 3.97 -9.83 7.30
CA GLN A 99 4.26 -8.57 7.99
C GLN A 99 5.75 -8.22 7.92
N GLU A 100 6.64 -9.18 8.14
CA GLU A 100 8.09 -8.95 8.06
C GLU A 100 8.50 -8.49 6.65
N GLU A 101 7.92 -9.07 5.60
CA GLU A 101 8.14 -8.63 4.22
C GLU A 101 7.56 -7.22 3.97
N ALA A 102 6.42 -6.88 4.56
CA ALA A 102 5.86 -5.53 4.49
C ALA A 102 6.81 -4.50 5.12
N GLU A 103 7.28 -4.78 6.34
CA GLU A 103 8.25 -3.96 7.06
C GLU A 103 9.56 -3.81 6.28
N ARG A 104 10.09 -4.92 5.74
CA ARG A 104 11.32 -4.91 4.94
C ARG A 104 11.18 -4.01 3.72
N ARG A 105 10.03 -4.05 3.03
CA ARG A 105 9.75 -3.18 1.88
C ARG A 105 9.60 -1.72 2.29
N ARG A 106 8.91 -1.42 3.39
CA ARG A 106 8.82 -0.04 3.91
C ARG A 106 10.20 0.52 4.17
N LYS A 107 11.06 -0.22 4.88
CA LYS A 107 12.46 0.16 5.15
C LYS A 107 13.27 0.32 3.86
N LEU A 108 13.04 -0.51 2.86
CA LEU A 108 13.73 -0.42 1.57
C LEU A 108 13.30 0.83 0.77
N TYR A 109 12.01 1.15 0.75
CA TYR A 109 11.48 2.27 -0.04
C TYR A 109 11.67 3.64 0.62
N LEU A 110 11.61 3.70 1.95
CA LEU A 110 11.82 4.95 2.71
C LEU A 110 13.28 5.18 3.10
N LYS A 111 14.21 4.40 2.56
CA LYS A 111 15.64 4.67 2.73
C LYS A 111 16.04 5.85 1.84
N GLU A 112 16.01 7.06 2.39
CA GLU A 112 16.81 8.20 1.96
C GLU A 112 17.78 8.65 3.09
N GLU A 113 19.06 8.56 2.77
CA GLU A 113 20.25 9.32 3.21
C GLU A 113 20.57 9.54 4.70
N GLU A 114 21.29 8.57 5.28
CA GLU A 114 22.23 8.80 6.39
C GLU A 114 23.62 9.28 5.88
N SER A 115 23.65 10.04 4.78
CA SER A 115 24.90 10.33 4.05
C SER A 115 24.93 11.72 3.38
N TYR A 116 24.54 12.77 4.11
CA TYR A 116 24.93 14.16 3.81
C TYR A 116 24.77 15.06 5.06
N ILE A 117 25.53 14.81 6.13
CA ILE A 117 25.88 15.82 7.15
C ILE A 117 27.35 15.63 7.52
#